data_AF-A0A067DE48-F1
#
_entry.id   AF-A0A067DE48-F1
#
_cell.length_a   1.000
_cell.length_b   1.000
_cell.length_c   1.000
_cell.angle_alpha   90.00
_cell.angle_beta   90.00
_cell.angle_gamma   90.00
#
_symmetry.space_group_name_H-M   'P 1'
#
loop_
_entity.id
_entity.type
_entity.pdbx_description
1 polymer ?
#
loop_
_entity_poly.entity_id
_entity_poly.type
_entity_poly.pdbx_seq_one_letter_code
_entity_poly.pdbx_strand_id
1 'polypeptide(L)'
;MFQATWQLVKNTFLKNERTISRKIVEMVLALALERAISKWEILSSYVSKIYWGHGIYGIESASIFYFGKHPSLLSMAEAAMLAGMIPAPDLRSPLKDCSRGKTFQARVLKRMVEAGFIDIETALWVLKQPLDLRDDGKKYADRLLYLLSFSK
;
A
#
# COMPACT_ATOMS: atom_id res chain seq x y z
N MET A 1 -40.55 -14.61 40.12
CA MET A 1 -40.05 -13.40 39.42
C MET A 1 -38.52 -13.49 39.28
N PHE A 2 -38.00 -14.48 38.55
CA PHE A 2 -36.55 -14.67 38.32
C PHE A 2 -36.20 -15.10 36.88
N GLN A 3 -37.17 -15.05 35.95
CA GLN A 3 -36.94 -15.44 34.55
C GLN A 3 -36.51 -14.28 33.63
N ALA A 4 -36.69 -13.01 34.06
CA ALA A 4 -36.25 -11.85 33.27
C ALA A 4 -34.73 -11.61 33.36
N THR A 5 -34.09 -11.92 34.49
CA THR A 5 -32.64 -11.71 34.68
C THR A 5 -31.80 -12.66 33.83
N TRP A 6 -32.26 -13.90 33.62
CA TRP A 6 -31.52 -14.88 32.82
C TRP A 6 -31.56 -14.59 31.31
N GLN A 7 -32.51 -13.77 30.85
CA GLN A 7 -32.56 -13.29 29.46
C GLN A 7 -31.58 -12.13 29.21
N LEU A 8 -31.15 -11.39 30.24
CA LEU A 8 -30.09 -10.39 30.12
C LEU A 8 -28.69 -11.02 30.07
N VAL A 9 -28.49 -12.17 30.71
CA VAL A 9 -27.25 -12.97 30.63
C VAL A 9 -27.04 -13.59 29.25
N LYS A 10 -28.12 -13.89 28.52
CA LYS A 10 -28.02 -14.43 27.15
C LYS A 10 -27.53 -13.42 26.12
N ASN A 11 -27.54 -12.12 26.42
CA ASN A 11 -26.98 -11.11 25.54
C ASN A 11 -25.52 -10.78 25.84
N THR A 12 -24.88 -11.52 26.76
CA THR A 12 -23.55 -11.16 27.29
C THR A 12 -22.39 -12.02 26.84
N PHE A 13 -22.55 -13.14 26.11
CA PHE A 13 -21.36 -14.01 25.89
C PHE A 13 -21.01 -14.59 24.51
N LEU A 14 -21.89 -14.79 23.52
CA LEU A 14 -21.48 -15.66 22.39
C LEU A 14 -21.81 -15.13 20.99
N LYS A 15 -21.26 -13.97 20.63
CA LYS A 15 -21.11 -13.60 19.20
C LYS A 15 -19.90 -12.74 18.83
N ASN A 16 -18.89 -12.64 19.70
CA ASN A 16 -17.63 -11.93 19.39
C ASN A 16 -16.34 -12.69 19.83
N GLU A 17 -16.44 -13.96 20.21
CA GLU A 17 -15.29 -14.73 20.75
C GLU A 17 -14.21 -15.09 19.70
N ARG A 18 -14.55 -15.03 18.41
CA ARG A 18 -13.59 -15.29 17.31
C ARG A 18 -12.64 -14.14 17.01
N THR A 19 -12.89 -12.93 17.50
CA THR A 19 -12.03 -11.76 17.22
C THR A 19 -11.01 -11.49 18.31
N ILE A 20 -11.32 -11.69 19.60
CA ILE A 20 -10.37 -11.41 20.70
C ILE A 20 -9.22 -12.41 20.69
N SER A 21 -9.52 -13.71 20.59
CA SER A 21 -8.52 -14.78 20.51
C SER A 21 -7.59 -14.60 19.30
N ARG A 22 -8.15 -14.31 18.11
CA ARG A 22 -7.36 -14.00 16.90
C ARG A 22 -6.47 -12.77 17.09
N LYS A 23 -6.97 -11.73 17.72
CA LYS A 23 -6.22 -10.48 17.93
C LYS A 23 -5.07 -10.66 18.92
N ILE A 24 -5.22 -11.54 19.92
CA ILE A 24 -4.13 -11.96 20.81
C ILE A 24 -3.08 -12.76 20.02
N VAL A 25 -3.50 -13.69 19.15
CA VAL A 25 -2.58 -14.44 18.28
C VAL A 25 -1.83 -13.50 17.32
N GLU A 26 -2.51 -12.54 16.70
CA GLU A 26 -1.88 -11.52 15.85
C GLU A 26 -0.87 -10.66 16.63
N MET A 27 -1.18 -10.28 17.87
CA MET A 27 -0.24 -9.55 18.73
C MET A 27 0.99 -10.39 19.11
N VAL A 28 0.80 -11.66 19.51
CA VAL A 28 1.92 -12.55 19.86
C VAL A 28 2.81 -12.80 18.64
N LEU A 29 2.22 -13.02 17.47
CA LEU A 29 2.96 -13.19 16.22
C LEU A 29 3.71 -11.91 15.80
N ALA A 30 3.08 -10.75 15.92
CA ALA A 30 3.73 -9.46 15.64
C ALA A 30 4.90 -9.20 16.59
N LEU A 31 4.74 -9.45 17.89
CA LEU A 31 5.82 -9.31 18.88
C LEU A 31 6.95 -10.32 18.65
N ALA A 32 6.64 -11.56 18.27
CA ALA A 32 7.64 -12.56 17.90
C ALA A 32 8.42 -12.14 16.64
N LEU A 33 7.73 -11.59 15.63
CA LEU A 33 8.31 -11.03 14.42
C LEU A 33 9.24 -9.84 14.70
N GLU A 34 8.81 -8.87 15.53
CA GLU A 34 9.63 -7.72 15.89
C GLU A 34 10.89 -8.09 16.69
N ARG A 35 10.85 -9.19 17.46
CA ARG A 35 12.02 -9.70 18.20
C ARG A 35 12.99 -10.48 17.31
N ALA A 36 12.50 -11.09 16.24
CA ALA A 36 13.29 -11.94 15.35
C ALA A 36 13.89 -11.19 14.16
N ILE A 37 13.27 -10.07 13.74
CA ILE A 37 13.61 -9.37 12.49
C ILE A 37 13.55 -7.85 12.69
N SER A 38 14.48 -7.10 12.09
CA SER A 38 14.49 -5.64 12.20
C SER A 38 13.29 -5.00 11.48
N LYS A 39 12.90 -3.79 11.91
CA LYS A 39 11.82 -3.01 11.25
C LYS A 39 12.05 -2.83 9.74
N TRP A 40 13.31 -2.72 9.33
CA TRP A 40 13.71 -2.60 7.93
C TRP A 40 13.45 -3.86 7.13
N GLU A 41 13.77 -5.03 7.68
CA GLU A 41 13.50 -6.32 7.04
C GLU A 41 12.01 -6.64 6.98
N ILE A 42 11.23 -6.26 8.01
CA ILE A 42 9.76 -6.37 7.98
C ILE A 42 9.21 -5.52 6.83
N LEU A 43 9.65 -4.26 6.73
CA LEU A 43 9.23 -3.37 5.64
C LEU A 43 9.65 -3.91 4.28
N SER A 44 10.91 -4.36 4.14
CA SER A 44 11.45 -4.93 2.91
C SER A 44 10.66 -6.16 2.46
N SER A 45 10.40 -7.09 3.38
CA SER A 45 9.55 -8.28 3.12
C SER A 45 8.13 -7.88 2.73
N TYR A 46 7.56 -6.86 3.37
CA TYR A 46 6.23 -6.35 3.03
C TYR A 46 6.18 -5.78 1.61
N VAL A 47 7.02 -4.79 1.28
CA VAL A 47 7.00 -4.13 -0.03
C VAL A 47 7.36 -5.09 -1.18
N SER A 48 8.14 -6.13 -0.88
CA SER A 48 8.49 -7.19 -1.84
C SER A 48 7.35 -8.16 -2.14
N LYS A 49 6.30 -8.20 -1.33
CA LYS A 49 5.19 -9.17 -1.49
C LYS A 49 3.87 -8.54 -1.90
N ILE A 50 3.65 -7.27 -1.58
CA ILE A 50 2.36 -6.63 -1.89
C ILE A 50 2.12 -6.47 -3.38
N TYR A 51 0.83 -6.32 -3.71
CA TYR A 51 0.34 -6.00 -5.05
C TYR A 51 0.52 -4.51 -5.37
N TRP A 52 1.02 -4.22 -6.57
CA TRP A 52 1.33 -2.88 -7.08
C TRP A 52 0.50 -2.51 -8.33
N GLY A 53 -0.60 -3.20 -8.59
CA GLY A 53 -1.45 -2.92 -9.75
C GLY A 53 -0.97 -3.62 -11.02
N HIS A 54 -1.86 -3.76 -12.01
CA HIS A 54 -1.55 -4.37 -13.32
C HIS A 54 -0.92 -5.76 -13.26
N GLY A 55 -1.32 -6.58 -12.28
CA GLY A 55 -0.75 -7.92 -12.09
C GLY A 55 0.67 -7.94 -11.50
N ILE A 56 1.23 -6.79 -11.11
CA ILE A 56 2.59 -6.67 -10.60
C ILE A 56 2.64 -6.86 -9.09
N TYR A 57 3.57 -7.70 -8.63
CA TYR A 57 3.85 -7.95 -7.22
C TYR A 57 5.32 -7.68 -6.90
N GLY A 58 5.55 -7.09 -5.73
CA GLY A 58 6.87 -6.71 -5.25
C GLY A 58 7.43 -5.40 -5.80
N ILE A 59 8.17 -4.70 -4.95
CA ILE A 59 8.69 -3.36 -5.24
C ILE A 59 9.69 -3.33 -6.41
N GLU A 60 10.47 -4.39 -6.59
CA GLU A 60 11.43 -4.48 -7.70
C GLU A 60 10.72 -4.51 -9.05
N SER A 61 9.77 -5.44 -9.21
CA SER A 61 8.91 -5.53 -10.38
C SER A 61 8.15 -4.22 -10.62
N ALA A 62 7.62 -3.60 -9.56
CA ALA A 62 6.89 -2.33 -9.66
C ALA A 62 7.79 -1.19 -10.15
N SER A 63 8.98 -1.05 -9.57
CA SER A 63 9.96 -0.03 -9.94
C SER A 63 10.39 -0.16 -11.41
N ILE A 64 10.64 -1.39 -11.87
CA ILE A 64 10.97 -1.66 -13.28
C ILE A 64 9.79 -1.38 -14.19
N PHE A 65 8.57 -1.78 -13.78
CA PHE A 65 7.36 -1.61 -14.56
C PHE A 65 6.97 -0.14 -14.75
N TYR A 66 6.98 0.66 -13.68
CA TYR A 66 6.57 2.06 -13.72
C TYR A 66 7.67 3.00 -14.22
N PHE A 67 8.94 2.73 -13.89
CA PHE A 67 10.04 3.68 -14.10
C PHE A 67 11.28 3.08 -14.77
N GLY A 68 11.32 1.77 -15.02
CA GLY A 68 12.49 1.10 -15.63
C GLY A 68 13.74 1.11 -14.75
N LYS A 69 13.59 1.31 -13.43
CA LYS A 69 14.71 1.49 -12.49
C LYS A 69 14.71 0.39 -11.45
N HIS A 70 15.89 0.07 -10.92
CA HIS A 70 15.99 -0.69 -9.67
C HIS A 70 15.44 0.17 -8.50
N PRO A 71 14.75 -0.39 -7.49
CA PRO A 71 14.15 0.38 -6.40
C PRO A 71 15.10 1.36 -5.69
N SER A 72 16.38 0.99 -5.54
CA SER A 72 17.40 1.85 -4.93
C SER A 72 17.78 3.08 -5.77
N LEU A 73 17.37 3.13 -7.03
CA LEU A 73 17.62 4.22 -7.98
C LEU A 73 16.38 5.10 -8.18
N LEU A 74 15.28 4.82 -7.48
CA LEU A 74 14.10 5.67 -7.52
C LEU A 74 14.40 7.03 -6.89
N SER A 75 14.01 8.08 -7.58
CA SER A 75 13.94 9.41 -7.01
C SER A 75 12.87 9.47 -5.92
N MET A 76 12.95 10.48 -5.04
CA MET A 76 11.94 10.70 -4.02
C MET A 76 10.54 10.91 -4.62
N ALA A 77 10.44 11.56 -5.79
CA ALA A 77 9.18 11.74 -6.49
C ALA A 77 8.56 10.40 -6.89
N GLU A 78 9.36 9.50 -7.48
CA GLU A 78 8.91 8.18 -7.93
C GLU A 78 8.58 7.26 -6.75
N ALA A 79 9.40 7.26 -5.70
CA ALA A 79 9.13 6.52 -4.47
C ALA A 79 7.84 7.00 -3.78
N ALA A 80 7.62 8.32 -3.70
CA ALA A 80 6.38 8.89 -3.15
C ALA A 80 5.16 8.54 -4.01
N MET A 81 5.32 8.45 -5.34
CA MET A 81 4.26 8.01 -6.24
C MET A 81 3.88 6.55 -5.96
N LEU A 82 4.86 5.65 -5.91
CA LEU A 82 4.64 4.24 -5.56
C LEU A 82 4.01 4.08 -4.17
N ALA A 83 4.52 4.78 -3.16
CA ALA A 83 3.94 4.75 -1.83
C ALA A 83 2.46 5.22 -1.81
N GLY A 84 2.12 6.23 -2.61
CA GLY A 84 0.77 6.80 -2.68
C GLY A 84 -0.29 5.85 -3.28
N MET A 85 0.15 4.92 -4.13
CA MET A 85 -0.74 3.98 -4.80
C MET A 85 -1.04 2.70 -4.02
N ILE A 86 -0.18 2.30 -3.07
CA ILE A 86 -0.35 1.07 -2.25
C ILE A 86 -1.79 0.83 -1.78
N PRO A 87 -2.54 1.84 -1.26
CA PRO A 87 -3.87 1.57 -0.72
C PRO A 87 -4.95 1.26 -1.77
N ALA A 88 -4.72 1.59 -3.05
CA ALA A 88 -5.61 1.19 -4.15
C ALA A 88 -4.81 1.15 -5.47
N PRO A 89 -4.00 0.10 -5.70
CA PRO A 89 -2.97 0.09 -6.73
C PRO A 89 -3.49 0.34 -8.15
N ASP A 90 -4.58 -0.31 -8.56
CA ASP A 90 -5.13 -0.12 -9.91
C ASP A 90 -5.81 1.24 -10.10
N LEU A 91 -6.51 1.73 -9.06
CA LEU A 91 -7.27 2.99 -9.12
C LEU A 91 -6.37 4.22 -9.03
N ARG A 92 -5.25 4.09 -8.32
CA ARG A 92 -4.28 5.18 -8.09
C ARG A 92 -3.05 5.07 -8.97
N SER A 93 -3.05 4.12 -9.90
CA SER A 93 -1.97 3.93 -10.84
C SER A 93 -1.78 5.18 -11.71
N PRO A 94 -0.56 5.74 -11.79
CA PRO A 94 -0.30 6.92 -12.62
C PRO A 94 -0.41 6.61 -14.13
N LEU A 95 -0.39 5.34 -14.53
CA LEU A 95 -0.62 4.92 -15.92
C LEU A 95 -2.09 5.03 -16.33
N LYS A 96 -3.01 4.90 -15.37
CA LYS A 96 -4.45 5.05 -15.61
C LYS A 96 -4.87 6.52 -15.56
N ASP A 97 -4.42 7.24 -14.52
CA ASP A 97 -4.67 8.67 -14.35
C ASP A 97 -3.51 9.29 -13.56
N CYS A 98 -2.60 9.94 -14.28
CA CYS A 98 -1.41 10.56 -13.69
C CYS A 98 -1.76 11.73 -12.76
N SER A 99 -2.81 12.51 -13.08
CA SER A 99 -3.25 13.63 -12.23
C SER A 99 -3.77 13.13 -10.88
N ARG A 100 -4.57 12.07 -10.92
CA ARG A 100 -5.06 11.38 -9.72
C ARG A 100 -3.91 10.75 -8.94
N GLY A 101 -2.96 10.10 -9.62
CA GLY A 101 -1.72 9.60 -9.00
C GLY A 101 -0.97 10.70 -8.24
N LYS A 102 -0.76 11.87 -8.87
CA LYS A 102 -0.08 13.02 -8.24
C LYS A 102 -0.80 13.54 -6.99
N THR A 103 -2.12 13.43 -6.92
CA THR A 103 -2.87 13.77 -5.70
C THR A 103 -2.47 12.86 -4.53
N PHE A 104 -2.24 11.57 -4.77
CA PHE A 104 -1.81 10.64 -3.73
C PHE A 104 -0.31 10.76 -3.42
N GLN A 105 0.52 11.05 -4.41
CA GLN A 105 1.92 11.44 -4.21
C GLN A 105 2.03 12.66 -3.27
N ALA A 106 1.24 13.71 -3.52
CA ALA A 106 1.22 14.91 -2.67
C ALA A 106 0.81 14.60 -1.22
N ARG A 107 -0.10 13.65 -1.01
CA ARG A 107 -0.46 13.19 0.35
C ARG A 107 0.69 12.49 1.06
N VAL A 108 1.49 11.69 0.34
CA VAL A 108 2.69 11.07 0.91
C VAL A 108 3.69 12.14 1.31
N LEU A 109 4.00 13.08 0.41
CA LEU A 109 4.94 14.17 0.67
C LEU A 109 4.49 15.03 1.85
N LYS A 110 3.20 15.37 1.95
CA LYS A 110 2.63 16.05 3.11
C LYS A 110 2.89 15.30 4.41
N ARG A 111 2.69 13.98 4.43
CA ARG A 111 2.95 13.16 5.63
C ARG A 111 4.44 13.09 5.98
N MET A 112 5.32 13.14 4.97
CA MET A 112 6.77 13.21 5.20
C MET A 112 7.15 14.55 5.86
N VAL A 113 6.50 15.66 5.47
CA VAL A 113 6.67 16.96 6.14
C VAL A 113 6.16 16.91 7.58
N GLU A 114 4.94 16.40 7.79
CA GLU A 114 4.34 16.28 9.13
C GLU A 114 5.17 15.41 10.08
N ALA A 115 5.84 14.38 9.55
CA ALA A 115 6.74 13.51 10.30
C ALA A 115 8.18 14.04 10.41
N GLY A 116 8.49 15.20 9.81
CA GLY A 116 9.81 15.83 9.90
C GLY A 116 10.90 15.21 9.03
N PHE A 117 10.56 14.40 8.02
CA PHE A 117 11.55 13.80 7.11
C PHE A 117 12.05 14.78 6.04
N ILE A 118 11.22 15.75 5.64
CA ILE A 118 11.55 16.81 4.67
C ILE A 118 10.84 18.11 5.08
N ASP A 119 11.34 19.25 4.62
CA ASP A 119 10.64 20.52 4.73
C ASP A 119 9.59 20.71 3.61
N ILE A 120 8.75 21.73 3.74
CA ILE A 120 7.67 22.01 2.80
C ILE A 120 8.17 22.48 1.43
N GLU A 121 9.30 23.19 1.36
CA GLU A 121 9.88 23.65 0.10
C GLU A 121 10.39 22.47 -0.72
N THR A 122 11.11 21.55 -0.06
CA THR A 122 11.55 20.28 -0.63
C THR A 122 10.35 19.47 -1.14
N ALA A 123 9.27 19.35 -0.35
CA ALA A 123 8.07 18.63 -0.77
C ALA A 123 7.42 19.24 -2.02
N LEU A 124 7.32 20.57 -2.09
CA LEU A 124 6.78 21.27 -3.26
C LEU A 124 7.68 21.14 -4.49
N TRP A 125 9.00 21.15 -4.31
CA TRP A 125 9.97 20.91 -5.38
C TRP A 125 9.83 19.49 -5.94
N VAL A 126 9.79 18.46 -5.08
CA VAL A 126 9.60 17.06 -5.47
C VAL A 126 8.29 16.86 -6.24
N LEU A 127 7.19 17.48 -5.80
CA LEU A 127 5.89 17.35 -6.48
C LEU A 127 5.88 17.92 -7.91
N LYS A 128 6.68 18.96 -8.15
CA LYS A 128 6.82 19.59 -9.46
C LYS A 128 7.70 18.79 -10.42
N GLN A 129 8.51 17.86 -9.92
CA GLN A 129 9.36 17.05 -10.79
C GLN A 129 8.51 16.26 -11.81
N PRO A 130 8.99 16.14 -13.06
CA PRO A 130 8.38 15.25 -14.02
C PRO A 130 8.54 13.80 -13.54
N LEU A 131 7.52 12.99 -13.77
CA LEU A 131 7.59 11.54 -13.54
C LEU A 131 7.83 10.90 -14.90
N ASP A 132 8.99 10.28 -15.05
CA ASP A 132 9.36 9.57 -16.27
C ASP A 132 8.72 8.17 -16.26
N LEU A 133 7.41 8.14 -16.51
CA LEU A 133 6.64 6.91 -16.56
C LEU A 133 6.97 6.15 -17.84
N ARG A 134 7.26 4.86 -17.70
CA ARG A 134 7.58 3.99 -18.83
C ARG A 134 6.35 3.78 -19.72
N ASP A 135 6.50 4.08 -21.01
CA ASP A 135 5.40 4.01 -22.00
C ASP A 135 4.95 2.57 -22.30
N ASP A 136 5.83 1.59 -22.10
CA ASP A 136 5.50 0.16 -22.22
C ASP A 136 4.69 -0.38 -21.03
N GLY A 137 4.85 0.18 -19.83
CA GLY A 137 3.99 -0.12 -18.69
C GLY A 137 2.52 0.16 -19.03
N LYS A 138 2.26 1.26 -19.75
CA LYS A 138 0.93 1.60 -20.26
C LYS A 138 0.43 0.57 -21.29
N LYS A 139 1.25 0.22 -22.30
CA LYS A 139 0.90 -0.79 -23.31
C LYS A 139 0.64 -2.17 -22.72
N TYR A 140 1.41 -2.55 -21.69
CA TYR A 140 1.23 -3.83 -20.99
C TYR A 140 -0.05 -3.84 -20.15
N ALA A 141 -0.32 -2.75 -19.43
CA ALA A 141 -1.59 -2.56 -18.71
C ALA A 141 -2.79 -2.64 -19.66
N ASP A 142 -2.75 -1.95 -20.80
CA ASP A 142 -3.80 -1.99 -21.81
C ASP A 142 -3.99 -3.40 -22.37
N ARG A 143 -2.90 -4.14 -22.62
CA ARG A 143 -2.96 -5.55 -23.05
C ARG A 143 -3.56 -6.46 -21.99
N LEU A 144 -3.24 -6.29 -20.71
CA LEU A 144 -3.83 -7.10 -19.64
C LEU A 144 -5.31 -6.82 -19.46
N LEU A 145 -5.73 -5.56 -19.52
CA LEU A 145 -7.14 -5.18 -19.48
C LEU A 145 -7.90 -5.77 -20.67
N TYR A 146 -7.28 -5.75 -21.86
CA TYR A 146 -7.80 -6.45 -23.03
C TYR A 146 -7.97 -7.95 -22.73
N LEU A 147 -6.92 -8.66 -22.31
CA LEU A 147 -6.99 -10.11 -22.03
C LEU A 147 -8.04 -10.49 -20.97
N LEU A 148 -8.19 -9.71 -19.91
CA LEU A 148 -9.19 -9.93 -18.87
C LEU A 148 -10.62 -9.73 -19.38
N SER A 149 -10.83 -8.91 -20.41
CA SER A 149 -12.16 -8.70 -21.01
C SER A 149 -12.66 -9.90 -21.84
N PHE A 150 -11.77 -10.81 -22.27
CA PHE A 150 -12.12 -12.02 -23.03
C PHE A 150 -12.28 -13.28 -22.16
N SER A 151 -12.05 -13.21 -20.85
CA SER A 151 -12.17 -14.36 -19.94
C SER A 151 -13.59 -14.58 -19.39
N LYS A 152 -14.63 -14.20 -20.13
CA LYS A 152 -16.04 -14.44 -19.77
C LYS A 152 -16.64 -15.62 -20.52
#